data_AF-A0A2E9JKT7-F1
#
_entry.id   AF-A0A2E9JKT7-F1
#
_cell.length_a   1.000
_cell.length_b   1.000
_cell.length_c   1.000
_cell.angle_alpha   90.00
_cell.angle_beta   90.00
_cell.angle_gamma   90.00
#
_symmetry.space_group_name_H-M   'P 1'
#
loop_
_entity.id
_entity.type
_entity.pdbx_description
1 polymer ?
#
loop_
_entity_poly.entity_id
_entity_poly.type
_entity_poly.pdbx_seq_one_letter_code
_entity_poly.pdbx_strand_id
1 'polypeptide(L)'
;MLSLDINHSAMEFALAVVSHVAALLALTLIDLPLLVLSILALLIGFSLWHYSLSAMPGNDSRVLSVLIRSTDCVLRYRATELAVSLPRAEYYSEFLLVLVFRVSDSNSGRCIRLNLLPDSLSEDHDRCLRRLLRFDCHN
;
A
#
# COMPACT_ATOMS: atom_id res chain seq x y z
N MET A 1 21.04 7.38 7.55
CA MET A 1 19.94 6.55 8.07
C MET A 1 18.65 7.30 7.77
N LEU A 2 17.73 6.70 7.02
CA LEU A 2 16.47 7.29 6.59
C LEU A 2 15.32 6.50 7.21
N SER A 3 14.48 7.14 8.02
CA SER A 3 13.25 6.55 8.54
C SER A 3 12.06 7.08 7.75
N LEU A 4 11.28 6.19 7.16
CA LEU A 4 10.07 6.52 6.42
C LEU A 4 8.88 6.03 7.21
N ASP A 5 8.03 6.95 7.68
CA ASP A 5 6.74 6.61 8.26
C ASP A 5 5.68 6.61 7.15
N ILE A 6 5.00 5.48 7.00
CA ILE A 6 4.02 5.26 5.92
C ILE A 6 2.62 5.59 6.45
N ASN A 7 2.03 6.62 5.86
CA ASN A 7 0.68 7.07 6.19
C ASN A 7 -0.38 6.32 5.36
N HIS A 8 -1.64 6.44 5.77
CA HIS A 8 -2.76 6.07 4.91
C HIS A 8 -2.84 7.01 3.72
N SER A 9 -2.95 6.44 2.52
CA SER A 9 -3.19 7.21 1.31
C SER A 9 -4.66 7.59 1.25
N ALA A 10 -4.94 8.89 1.28
CA ALA A 10 -6.25 9.44 0.99
C ALA A 10 -6.66 9.16 -0.46
N MET A 11 -5.70 9.11 -1.40
CA MET A 11 -5.95 8.74 -2.79
C MET A 11 -6.44 7.29 -2.92
N GLU A 12 -5.81 6.34 -2.23
CA GLU A 12 -6.24 4.94 -2.22
C GLU A 12 -7.67 4.81 -1.67
N PHE A 13 -7.95 5.50 -0.57
CA PHE A 13 -9.28 5.52 0.03
C PHE A 13 -10.32 6.16 -0.88
N ALA A 14 -9.99 7.30 -1.50
CA ALA A 14 -10.89 7.98 -2.44
C ALA A 14 -11.21 7.09 -3.66
N LEU A 15 -10.19 6.42 -4.21
CA LEU A 15 -10.38 5.48 -5.32
C LEU A 15 -11.27 4.29 -4.91
N ALA A 16 -11.07 3.75 -3.70
CA ALA A 16 -11.93 2.72 -3.16
C ALA A 16 -13.38 3.20 -3.04
N VAL A 17 -13.63 4.37 -2.46
CA VAL A 17 -14.99 4.93 -2.35
C VAL A 17 -15.62 5.15 -3.73
N VAL A 18 -14.91 5.79 -4.66
CA VAL A 18 -15.40 6.09 -6.00
C VAL A 18 -15.75 4.81 -6.76
N SER A 19 -14.90 3.78 -6.69
CA SER A 19 -15.17 2.49 -7.35
C SER A 19 -16.39 1.78 -6.78
N HIS A 20 -16.60 1.82 -5.46
CA HIS A 20 -17.79 1.23 -4.83
C HIS A 20 -19.06 2.02 -5.19
N VAL A 21 -19.00 3.35 -5.22
CA VAL A 21 -20.13 4.19 -5.68
C VAL A 21 -20.46 3.92 -7.14
N ALA A 22 -19.45 3.83 -8.00
CA ALA A 22 -19.63 3.49 -9.41
C ALA A 22 -20.25 2.10 -9.59
N ALA A 23 -19.84 1.11 -8.79
CA ALA A 23 -20.42 -0.23 -8.80
C ALA A 23 -21.89 -0.25 -8.35
N LEU A 24 -22.24 0.54 -7.32
CA LEU A 24 -23.63 0.70 -6.89
C LEU A 24 -24.49 1.39 -7.96
N LEU A 25 -23.94 2.38 -8.66
CA LEU A 25 -24.64 3.05 -9.76
C LEU A 25 -24.78 2.11 -10.97
N ALA A 26 -23.76 1.30 -11.28
CA ALA A 26 -23.86 0.31 -12.33
C ALA A 26 -24.96 -0.73 -12.03
N LEU A 27 -25.13 -1.14 -10.77
CA LEU A 27 -26.21 -2.05 -10.36
C LEU A 27 -27.61 -1.52 -10.67
N THR A 28 -27.85 -0.20 -10.62
CA THR A 28 -29.18 0.37 -10.92
C THR A 28 -29.49 0.39 -12.41
N LEU A 29 -28.50 0.16 -13.27
CA LEU A 29 -28.64 0.09 -14.73
C LEU A 29 -28.85 -1.33 -15.24
N ILE A 30 -28.75 -2.35 -14.37
CA ILE A 30 -28.87 -3.75 -14.76
C ILE A 30 -30.28 -4.25 -14.43
N ASP A 31 -30.92 -4.86 -15.44
CA ASP A 31 -32.21 -5.54 -15.28
C ASP A 31 -32.01 -6.92 -14.63
N LEU A 32 -31.86 -6.92 -13.29
CA LEU A 32 -31.78 -8.14 -12.47
C LEU A 32 -32.95 -8.22 -11.49
N PRO A 33 -33.32 -9.43 -11.02
CA PRO A 33 -34.31 -9.58 -9.95
C PRO A 33 -33.89 -8.79 -8.71
N LEU A 34 -34.86 -8.15 -8.05
CA LEU A 34 -34.62 -7.23 -6.93
C LEU A 34 -33.87 -7.88 -5.75
N LEU A 35 -34.07 -9.19 -5.53
CA LEU A 35 -33.35 -9.97 -4.52
C LEU A 35 -31.86 -10.14 -4.86
N VAL A 36 -31.51 -10.28 -6.14
CA VAL A 36 -30.11 -10.37 -6.58
C VAL A 36 -29.44 -9.00 -6.45
N LEU A 37 -30.13 -7.93 -6.85
CA LEU A 37 -29.65 -6.56 -6.69
C LEU A 37 -29.37 -6.21 -5.22
N SER A 38 -30.26 -6.59 -4.30
CA SER A 38 -30.06 -6.30 -2.87
C SER A 38 -28.87 -7.06 -2.27
N ILE A 39 -28.68 -8.33 -2.65
CA ILE A 39 -27.51 -9.11 -2.22
C ILE A 39 -26.21 -8.47 -2.73
N LEU A 40 -26.15 -8.09 -4.01
CA LEU A 40 -24.96 -7.46 -4.59
C LEU A 40 -24.66 -6.10 -3.96
N ALA A 41 -25.68 -5.28 -3.71
CA ALA A 41 -25.51 -4.01 -3.01
C ALA A 41 -24.96 -4.21 -1.58
N LEU A 42 -25.47 -5.20 -0.84
CA LEU A 42 -24.97 -5.54 0.49
C LEU A 42 -23.51 -6.02 0.44
N LEU A 43 -23.13 -6.83 -0.55
CA LEU A 43 -21.75 -7.30 -0.72
C LEU A 43 -20.79 -6.15 -1.02
N ILE A 44 -21.18 -5.20 -1.88
CA ILE A 44 -20.38 -4.00 -2.16
C ILE A 44 -20.25 -3.15 -0.90
N GLY A 45 -21.34 -2.92 -0.16
CA GLY A 45 -21.30 -2.19 1.11
C GLY A 45 -20.40 -2.87 2.14
N PHE A 46 -20.50 -4.20 2.26
CA PHE A 46 -19.66 -4.98 3.16
C PHE A 46 -18.18 -4.93 2.77
N SER A 47 -17.86 -4.95 1.47
CA SER A 47 -16.50 -4.78 0.95
C SER A 47 -15.91 -3.43 1.36
N LEU A 48 -16.65 -2.33 1.18
CA LEU A 48 -16.19 -0.99 1.57
C LEU A 48 -16.01 -0.87 3.08
N TRP A 49 -16.93 -1.46 3.85
CA TRP A 49 -16.85 -1.50 5.30
C TRP A 49 -15.61 -2.26 5.79
N HIS A 50 -15.37 -3.45 5.25
CA HIS A 50 -14.19 -4.24 5.56
C HIS A 50 -12.90 -3.52 5.18
N TYR A 51 -12.87 -2.88 4.00
CA TYR A 51 -11.73 -2.05 3.58
C TYR A 51 -11.49 -0.90 4.57
N SER A 52 -12.53 -0.19 4.98
CA SER A 52 -12.43 0.94 5.92
C SER A 52 -11.93 0.49 7.31
N LEU A 53 -12.39 -0.67 7.80
CA LEU A 53 -11.89 -1.27 9.02
C LEU A 53 -10.41 -1.68 8.88
N SER A 54 -10.02 -2.22 7.73
CA SER A 54 -8.63 -2.58 7.46
C SER A 54 -7.71 -1.36 7.34
N ALA A 55 -8.28 -0.20 7.01
CA ALA A 55 -7.60 1.09 6.97
C ALA A 55 -7.52 1.76 8.36
N MET A 56 -8.15 1.22 9.40
CA MET A 56 -7.99 1.73 10.75
C MET A 56 -6.62 1.33 11.35
N PRO A 57 -6.00 2.20 12.16
CA PRO A 57 -4.76 1.90 12.86
C PRO A 57 -4.99 0.74 13.83
N GLY A 58 -4.66 -0.49 13.41
CA GLY A 58 -5.26 -1.65 14.08
C GLY A 58 -5.16 -3.00 13.38
N ASN A 59 -4.85 -3.04 12.08
CA ASN A 59 -4.92 -4.29 11.30
C ASN A 59 -3.53 -4.78 10.85
N ASP A 60 -3.32 -6.10 10.92
CA ASP A 60 -2.01 -6.76 11.05
C ASP A 60 -1.14 -6.86 9.78
N SER A 61 -1.61 -6.40 8.62
CA SER A 61 -0.95 -6.71 7.33
C SER A 61 -0.13 -5.57 6.72
N ARG A 62 -0.01 -4.40 7.37
CA ARG A 62 0.58 -3.19 6.75
C ARG A 62 1.95 -2.83 7.31
N VAL A 63 2.86 -2.45 6.42
CA VAL A 63 4.16 -1.85 6.79
C VAL A 63 3.88 -0.46 7.37
N LEU A 64 4.30 -0.23 8.61
CA LEU A 64 4.11 1.06 9.29
C LEU A 64 5.28 2.00 9.05
N SER A 65 6.49 1.46 9.06
CA SER A 65 7.68 2.25 8.79
C SER A 65 8.79 1.43 8.13
N VAL A 66 9.62 2.11 7.37
CA VAL A 66 10.81 1.56 6.72
C VAL A 66 12.01 2.31 7.25
N LEU A 67 12.94 1.58 7.85
CA LEU A 67 14.22 2.13 8.29
C LEU A 67 15.30 1.69 7.30
N ILE A 68 15.88 2.63 6.56
CA ILE A 68 16.97 2.38 5.61
C ILE A 68 18.28 2.81 6.26
N ARG A 69 19.17 1.85 6.50
CA ARG A 69 20.56 2.07 6.93
C ARG A 69 21.50 1.85 5.73
N SER A 70 22.80 2.10 5.93
CA SER A 70 23.80 2.02 4.86
C SER A 70 24.00 0.61 4.29
N THR A 71 23.70 -0.43 5.07
CA THR A 71 24.01 -1.84 4.74
C THR A 71 22.79 -2.75 4.81
N ASP A 72 21.73 -2.31 5.48
CA ASP A 72 20.55 -3.09 5.81
C ASP A 72 19.31 -2.20 5.86
N CYS A 73 18.15 -2.80 5.65
CA CYS A 73 16.87 -2.14 5.81
C CYS A 73 16.00 -2.94 6.78
N VAL A 74 15.22 -2.25 7.60
CA VAL A 74 14.31 -2.86 8.56
C VAL A 74 12.91 -2.40 8.23
N LEU A 75 12.03 -3.35 7.92
CA LEU A 75 10.60 -3.11 7.78
C LEU A 75 9.92 -3.35 9.11
N ARG A 76 9.14 -2.37 9.59
CA ARG A 76 8.38 -2.51 10.81
C ARG A 76 6.90 -2.77 10.49
N TYR A 77 6.42 -3.92 10.96
CA TYR A 77 5.02 -4.33 10.96
C TYR A 77 4.55 -4.35 12.42
N ARG A 78 3.78 -3.35 12.87
CA ARG A 78 3.35 -3.22 14.27
C ARG A 78 4.51 -3.45 15.26
N ALA A 79 4.55 -4.62 15.91
CA ALA A 79 5.54 -5.03 16.92
C ALA A 79 6.66 -5.94 16.39
N THR A 80 6.63 -6.27 15.09
CA THR A 80 7.64 -7.11 14.44
C THR A 80 8.50 -6.28 13.52
N GLU A 81 9.81 -6.43 13.67
CA GLU A 81 10.82 -5.84 12.80
C GLU A 81 11.41 -6.94 11.94
N LEU A 82 11.43 -6.73 10.63
CA LEU A 82 11.98 -7.67 9.67
C LEU A 82 13.18 -7.05 8.98
N ALA A 83 14.34 -7.68 9.14
CA ALA A 83 15.54 -7.31 8.41
C ALA A 83 15.41 -7.75 6.95
N VAL A 84 15.60 -6.80 6.04
CA VAL A 84 15.49 -6.96 4.60
C VAL A 84 16.69 -6.32 3.89
N SER A 85 16.91 -6.74 2.65
CA SER A 85 17.85 -6.09 1.75
C SER A 85 17.42 -4.65 1.45
N LEU A 86 18.34 -3.86 0.91
CA LEU A 86 18.01 -2.55 0.36
C LEU A 86 16.85 -2.66 -0.66
N PRO A 87 15.94 -1.66 -0.68
CA PRO A 87 14.81 -1.65 -1.60
C PRO A 87 15.28 -1.51 -3.04
N ARG A 88 14.69 -2.29 -3.94
CA ARG A 88 14.77 -2.04 -5.38
C ARG A 88 13.47 -1.41 -5.86
N ALA A 89 13.54 -0.34 -6.65
CA ALA A 89 12.36 0.18 -7.34
C ALA A 89 12.01 -0.77 -8.50
N GLU A 90 10.87 -1.46 -8.41
CA GLU A 90 10.29 -2.24 -9.51
C GLU A 90 9.51 -1.33 -10.46
N TYR A 91 8.91 -0.26 -9.92
CA TYR A 91 8.23 0.77 -10.70
C TYR A 91 8.43 2.14 -10.07
N TYR A 92 8.68 3.15 -10.90
CA TYR A 92 8.91 4.53 -10.47
C TYR A 92 8.15 5.50 -11.39
N SER A 93 7.14 6.17 -10.86
CA SER A 93 6.48 7.31 -11.51
C SER A 93 6.22 8.43 -10.49
N GLU A 94 5.72 9.57 -10.97
CA GLU A 94 5.28 10.66 -10.10
C GLU A 94 4.15 10.21 -9.17
N PHE A 95 3.23 9.39 -9.69
CA PHE A 95 2.00 9.00 -9.01
C PHE A 95 2.08 7.66 -8.25
N LEU A 96 3.10 6.84 -8.51
CA LEU A 96 3.23 5.53 -7.87
C LEU A 96 4.69 5.12 -7.79
N LEU A 97 5.10 4.64 -6.62
CA LEU A 97 6.39 4.05 -6.38
C LEU A 97 6.20 2.64 -5.83
N VAL A 98 6.77 1.64 -6.50
CA VAL A 98 6.73 0.24 -6.06
C VAL A 98 8.13 -0.19 -5.65
N LEU A 99 8.30 -0.44 -4.36
CA LEU A 99 9.55 -0.92 -3.78
C LEU A 99 9.46 -2.41 -3.48
N VAL A 100 10.52 -3.13 -3.81
CA VAL A 100 10.66 -4.56 -3.54
C VAL A 100 11.80 -4.76 -2.56
N PHE A 101 11.48 -5.44 -1.47
CA PHE A 101 12.42 -5.83 -0.43
C PHE A 101 12.57 -7.35 -0.43
N ARG A 102 13.80 -7.86 -0.33
CA ARG A 102 14.05 -9.29 -0.13
C ARG A 102 14.32 -9.56 1.34
N VAL A 103 13.67 -10.56 1.91
CA VAL A 103 13.89 -10.93 3.31
C VAL A 103 15.23 -11.64 3.44
N SER A 104 16.15 -11.08 4.23
CA SER A 104 17.54 -11.54 4.34
C SER A 104 17.65 -12.96 4.91
N ASP A 105 16.69 -13.36 5.76
CA ASP A 105 16.75 -14.59 6.55
C ASP A 105 15.94 -15.76 5.96
N SER A 106 15.34 -15.58 4.78
CA SER A 106 14.43 -16.58 4.21
C SER A 106 15.03 -17.28 2.99
N ASN A 107 15.38 -18.56 3.13
CA ASN A 107 15.65 -19.48 2.01
C ASN A 107 14.45 -19.63 1.04
N SER A 108 13.30 -19.05 1.37
CA SER A 108 12.08 -19.08 0.57
C SER A 108 12.01 -18.00 -0.53
N GLY A 109 13.00 -17.10 -0.64
CA GLY A 109 12.98 -16.03 -1.64
C GLY A 109 11.82 -15.05 -1.47
N ARG A 110 11.23 -14.97 -0.26
CA ARG A 110 10.06 -14.14 0.01
C ARG A 110 10.41 -12.67 -0.25
N CYS A 111 9.67 -12.07 -1.18
CA CYS A 111 9.77 -10.66 -1.53
C CYS A 111 8.58 -9.90 -0.96
N ILE A 112 8.84 -8.75 -0.36
CA ILE A 112 7.83 -7.83 0.13
C ILE A 112 7.73 -6.69 -0.88
N ARG A 113 6.52 -6.47 -1.40
CA ARG A 113 6.21 -5.34 -2.28
C ARG A 113 5.53 -4.27 -1.45
N LEU A 114 6.06 -3.06 -1.51
CA LEU A 114 5.49 -1.87 -0.90
C LEU A 114 5.08 -0.90 -1.99
N ASN A 115 3.78 -0.61 -2.05
CA ASN A 115 3.20 0.35 -2.97
C ASN A 115 3.05 1.68 -2.21
N LEU A 116 3.72 2.72 -2.70
CA LEU A 116 3.70 4.05 -2.15
C LEU A 116 3.00 4.99 -3.14
N LEU A 117 1.89 5.58 -2.69
CA LEU A 117 1.21 6.67 -3.38
C LEU A 117 1.80 8.01 -2.93
N PRO A 118 1.58 9.11 -3.67
CA PRO A 118 2.24 10.40 -3.44
C PRO A 118 1.96 10.99 -2.05
N ASP A 119 0.81 10.66 -1.49
CA ASP A 119 0.33 11.07 -0.17
C ASP A 119 0.63 10.04 0.94
N SER A 120 1.26 8.91 0.62
CA SER A 120 1.63 7.88 1.59
C SER A 120 2.84 8.27 2.44
N LEU A 121 3.61 9.28 2.02
CA LEU A 121 4.79 9.79 2.70
C LEU A 121 4.65 11.30 2.88
N SER A 122 5.32 11.86 3.90
CA SER A 122 5.50 13.31 3.95
C SER A 122 6.38 13.78 2.78
N GLU A 123 6.20 15.03 2.35
CA GLU A 123 6.91 15.59 1.21
C GLU A 123 8.45 15.46 1.34
N ASP A 124 8.98 15.66 2.55
CA ASP A 124 10.41 15.53 2.83
C ASP A 124 10.88 14.07 2.75
N HIS A 125 10.09 13.13 3.26
CA HIS A 125 10.38 11.69 3.18
C HIS A 125 10.32 11.18 1.74
N ASP A 126 9.31 11.61 0.96
CA ASP A 126 9.18 11.27 -0.46
C ASP A 126 10.37 11.83 -1.27
N ARG A 127 10.71 13.10 -1.08
CA ARG A 127 11.86 13.74 -1.74
C ARG A 127 13.16 13.03 -1.40
N CYS A 128 13.36 12.66 -0.13
CA CYS A 128 14.57 11.97 0.31
C CYS A 128 14.65 10.56 -0.28
N LEU A 129 13.55 9.80 -0.25
CA LEU A 129 13.46 8.46 -0.83
C LEU A 129 13.71 8.48 -2.33
N ARG A 130 13.09 9.40 -3.07
CA ARG A 130 13.31 9.55 -4.52
C ARG A 130 14.74 9.92 -4.87
N ARG A 131 15.39 10.77 -4.06
CA ARG A 131 16.83 11.06 -4.22
C ARG A 131 17.64 9.78 -4.03
N LEU A 132 17.41 9.05 -2.95
CA LEU A 132 18.12 7.80 -2.65
C LEU A 132 17.99 6.80 -3.81
N LEU A 133 16.78 6.56 -4.29
CA LEU A 133 16.53 5.65 -5.41
C LEU A 133 17.18 6.13 -6.72
N ARG A 134 17.21 7.44 -7.00
CA ARG A 134 17.88 7.97 -8.20
C ARG A 134 19.37 7.66 -8.24
N PHE A 135 20.03 7.65 -7.08
CA PHE A 135 21.46 7.35 -6.98
C PHE A 135 21.76 5.84 -6.98
N ASP A 136 20.83 5.01 -6.51
CA ASP A 136 21.00 3.54 -6.50
C ASP A 136 20.55 2.85 -7.81
N CYS A 137 19.74 3.49 -8.66
CA CYS A 137 19.24 2.92 -9.92
C CYS A 137 20.28 2.81 -11.06
N HIS A 138 21.58 3.02 -10.81
CA HIS A 138 22.65 2.96 -11.83
C HIS A 138 23.67 1.83 -11.65
N ASN A 139 23.41 0.83 -10.79
CA ASN A 139 24.24 -0.38 -10.67
C ASN A 139 23.47 -1.65 -11.02
#